data_AF-A0A949EW32-F1
#
_entry.id   AF-A0A949EW32-F1
#
_cell.length_a   1.000
_cell.length_b   1.000
_cell.length_c   1.000
_cell.angle_alpha   90.00
_cell.angle_beta   90.00
_cell.angle_gamma   90.00
#
_symmetry.space_group_name_H-M   'P 1'
#
loop_
_entity.id
_entity.type
_entity.pdbx_description
1 polymer ?
#
loop_
_entity_poly.entity_id
_entity_poly.type
_entity_poly.pdbx_seq_one_letter_code
_entity_poly.pdbx_strand_id
1 'polypeptide(L)'
;MELIFKRLWNEKEALGTDIPYVFLNKMKTGRVMDFRGSWESACDDAGVGKRLIHDMRRSAVRNMVESGVSEKVAMELSGHLTRTVFENYHIVSTEDLVKAVQKTSENLKKME
;
A
#
# COMPACT_ATOMS: atom_id res chain seq x y z
N MET A 1 5.92 8.59 7.44
CA MET A 1 4.85 8.92 6.46
C MET A 1 4.23 10.27 6.76
N GLU A 2 3.82 10.53 8.01
CA GLU A 2 3.25 11.82 8.45
C GLU A 2 4.13 13.05 8.13
N LEU A 3 5.45 12.89 8.23
CA LEU A 3 6.42 13.95 7.91
C LEU A 3 6.38 14.40 6.45
N ILE A 4 6.15 13.49 5.50
CA ILE A 4 6.11 13.82 4.06
C ILE A 4 4.84 14.61 3.75
N PHE A 5 3.69 14.14 4.23
CA PHE A 5 2.41 14.82 4.01
C PHE A 5 2.40 16.22 4.63
N LYS A 6 2.86 16.34 5.89
CA LYS A 6 3.00 17.64 6.56
C LYS A 6 3.93 18.57 5.79
N ARG A 7 5.10 18.08 5.33
CA ARG A 7 6.03 18.87 4.53
C ARG A 7 5.38 19.38 3.24
N LEU A 8 4.78 18.48 2.45
CA LEU A 8 4.16 18.84 1.17
C LEU A 8 2.98 19.78 1.34
N TRP A 9 2.17 19.59 2.39
CA TRP A 9 1.09 20.50 2.75
C TRP A 9 1.62 21.90 3.10
N ASN A 10 2.62 21.98 3.97
CA ASN A 10 3.21 23.26 4.36
C ASN A 10 3.87 23.99 3.17
N GLU A 11 4.54 23.25 2.28
CA GLU A 11 5.08 23.80 1.03
C GLU A 11 3.98 24.34 0.12
N LYS A 12 2.82 23.67 0.05
CA LYS A 12 1.66 24.15 -0.70
C LYS A 12 1.12 25.45 -0.11
N GLU A 13 0.85 25.47 1.20
CA GLU A 13 0.31 26.64 1.89
C GLU A 13 1.23 27.86 1.74
N ALA A 14 2.55 27.65 1.81
CA ALA A 14 3.54 28.70 1.62
C ALA A 14 3.54 29.32 0.20
N LEU A 15 3.06 28.62 -0.82
CA LEU A 15 2.93 29.16 -2.17
C LEU A 15 1.74 30.12 -2.30
N GLY A 16 0.79 30.09 -1.37
CA GLY A 16 -0.42 30.90 -1.42
C GLY A 16 -1.30 30.63 -2.64
N THR A 17 -1.21 29.43 -3.23
CA THR A 17 -1.93 29.06 -4.44
C THR A 17 -3.26 28.39 -4.10
N ASP A 18 -4.35 28.88 -4.69
CA ASP A 18 -5.68 28.29 -4.54
C ASP A 18 -5.86 27.08 -5.50
N ILE A 19 -5.04 26.05 -5.27
CA ILE A 19 -5.04 24.83 -6.06
C ILE A 19 -5.59 23.69 -5.18
N PRO A 20 -6.58 22.90 -5.65
CA PRO A 20 -7.25 21.88 -4.82
C PRO A 20 -6.44 20.59 -4.65
N TYR A 21 -5.27 20.46 -5.28
CA TYR A 21 -4.49 19.21 -5.29
C TYR A 21 -3.51 19.12 -4.12
N VAL A 22 -3.45 17.96 -3.46
CA VAL A 22 -2.50 17.66 -2.37
C VAL A 22 -1.08 17.46 -2.92
N PHE A 23 -0.95 16.79 -4.06
CA PHE A 23 0.33 16.58 -4.75
C PHE A 23 0.41 17.45 -6.00
N LEU A 24 1.40 18.33 -6.03
CA LEU A 24 1.61 19.26 -7.14
C LEU A 24 2.63 18.70 -8.15
N ASN A 25 2.53 19.15 -9.40
CA ASN A 25 3.56 18.92 -10.41
C ASN A 25 4.89 19.61 -10.02
N LYS A 26 5.96 19.29 -10.76
CA LYS A 26 7.30 19.86 -10.53
C LYS A 26 7.32 21.40 -10.51
N MET A 27 6.48 22.04 -11.31
CA MET A 27 6.39 23.50 -11.40
C MET A 27 5.51 24.12 -10.30
N LYS A 28 4.87 23.29 -9.47
CA LYS A 28 3.96 23.70 -8.40
C LYS A 28 2.75 24.53 -8.87
N THR A 29 2.34 24.36 -10.12
CA THR A 29 1.24 25.12 -10.74
C THR A 29 -0.04 24.31 -10.98
N GLY A 30 -0.02 23.01 -10.68
CA GLY A 30 -1.17 22.13 -10.92
C GLY A 30 -0.91 20.70 -10.46
N ARG A 31 -1.78 19.77 -10.85
CA ARG A 31 -1.69 18.35 -10.45
C ARG A 31 -0.52 17.61 -11.11
N VAL A 32 -0.04 16.57 -10.44
CA VAL A 32 0.78 15.53 -11.07
C VAL A 32 0.00 14.89 -12.24
N MET A 33 0.60 14.85 -13.43
CA MET A 33 -0.02 14.27 -14.62
C MET A 33 0.38 12.81 -14.81
N ASP A 34 1.66 12.50 -14.60
CA ASP A 34 2.23 11.16 -14.67
C ASP A 34 3.30 11.03 -13.59
N PHE A 35 3.34 9.88 -12.93
CA PHE A 35 4.30 9.56 -11.87
C PHE A 35 5.14 8.33 -12.20
N ARG A 36 4.92 7.67 -13.34
CA ARG A 36 5.60 6.42 -13.71
C ARG A 36 7.11 6.59 -13.77
N GLY A 37 7.61 7.68 -14.33
CA GLY A 37 9.05 7.97 -14.34
C GLY A 37 9.64 8.11 -12.94
N SER A 38 8.96 8.83 -12.03
CA SER A 38 9.40 8.94 -10.63
C SER A 38 9.33 7.59 -9.89
N TRP A 39 8.37 6.74 -10.23
CA TRP A 39 8.26 5.40 -9.69
C TRP A 39 9.41 4.50 -10.16
N GLU A 40 9.74 4.53 -11.46
CA GLU A 40 10.88 3.79 -12.02
C GLU A 40 12.18 4.23 -11.34
N SER A 41 12.45 5.54 -11.23
CA SER A 41 13.63 6.04 -10.51
C SER A 41 13.65 5.59 -9.05
N ALA A 42 12.52 5.64 -8.35
CA ALA A 42 12.45 5.15 -6.97
C ALA A 42 12.72 3.64 -6.86
N CYS A 43 12.29 2.84 -7.84
CA CYS A 43 12.59 1.41 -7.88
C CYS A 43 14.07 1.13 -8.13
N ASP A 44 14.69 1.91 -9.03
CA ASP A 44 16.12 1.82 -9.34
C ASP A 44 16.96 2.21 -8.13
N ASP A 45 16.65 3.34 -7.49
CA ASP A 45 17.32 3.84 -6.28
C ASP A 45 17.22 2.84 -5.12
N ALA A 46 16.08 2.16 -5.00
CA ALA A 46 15.86 1.14 -3.97
C ALA A 46 16.50 -0.22 -4.33
N GLY A 47 17.01 -0.42 -5.54
CA GLY A 47 17.62 -1.67 -5.98
C GLY A 47 16.63 -2.85 -6.09
N VAL A 48 15.33 -2.58 -6.22
CA VAL A 48 14.27 -3.62 -6.22
C VAL A 48 13.86 -4.10 -7.62
N GLY A 49 14.52 -3.55 -8.65
CA GLY A 49 14.24 -3.81 -10.06
C GLY A 49 12.90 -3.24 -10.51
N LYS A 50 12.46 -3.59 -11.72
CA LYS A 50 11.18 -3.12 -12.27
C LYS A 50 10.01 -3.68 -11.45
N ARG A 51 9.21 -2.79 -10.88
CA ARG A 51 7.99 -3.12 -10.14
C ARG A 51 6.81 -2.36 -10.69
N LEU A 52 5.61 -2.94 -10.57
CA LEU A 52 4.39 -2.22 -10.86
C LEU A 52 3.96 -1.48 -9.59
N ILE A 53 3.40 -0.28 -9.74
CA ILE A 53 2.83 0.45 -8.59
C ILE A 53 1.75 -0.39 -7.88
N HIS A 54 1.02 -1.22 -8.62
CA HIS A 54 0.01 -2.12 -8.07
C HIS A 54 0.59 -3.18 -7.13
N ASP A 55 1.88 -3.50 -7.22
CA ASP A 55 2.55 -4.42 -6.29
C ASP A 55 2.51 -3.88 -4.87
N MET A 56 2.62 -2.55 -4.69
CA MET A 56 2.47 -1.92 -3.37
C MET A 56 1.12 -2.21 -2.73
N ARG A 57 0.05 -2.24 -3.55
CA ARG A 57 -1.29 -2.54 -3.06
C ARG A 57 -1.45 -4.02 -2.70
N ARG A 58 -0.77 -4.93 -3.41
CA ARG A 58 -0.70 -6.36 -3.06
C ARG A 58 0.03 -6.55 -1.74
N SER A 59 1.19 -5.91 -1.58
CA SER A 59 1.95 -5.94 -0.33
C SER A 59 1.16 -5.35 0.84
N ALA A 60 0.45 -4.24 0.64
CA ALA A 60 -0.39 -3.65 1.69
C ALA A 60 -1.52 -4.60 2.15
N VAL A 61 -2.24 -5.20 1.20
CA VAL A 61 -3.29 -6.19 1.51
C VAL A 61 -2.72 -7.38 2.26
N ARG A 62 -1.62 -7.95 1.76
CA ARG A 62 -0.95 -9.08 2.38
C ARG A 62 -0.48 -8.76 3.81
N ASN A 63 0.18 -7.62 4.01
CA ASN A 63 0.66 -7.19 5.32
C ASN A 63 -0.49 -7.01 6.32
N MET A 64 -1.63 -6.47 5.89
CA MET A 64 -2.82 -6.38 6.75
C MET A 64 -3.28 -7.75 7.21
N VAL A 65 -3.45 -8.69 6.28
CA VAL A 65 -3.95 -10.03 6.61
C VAL A 65 -2.95 -10.82 7.47
N GLU A 66 -1.65 -10.77 7.15
CA GLU A 66 -0.61 -11.41 7.95
C GLU A 66 -0.52 -10.84 9.37
N SER A 67 -0.81 -9.54 9.53
CA SER A 67 -0.92 -8.88 10.85
C SER A 67 -2.20 -9.26 11.61
N GLY A 68 -3.06 -10.12 11.05
CA GLY A 68 -4.29 -10.57 11.68
C GLY A 68 -5.49 -9.64 11.47
N VAL A 69 -5.39 -8.64 10.61
CA VAL A 69 -6.55 -7.83 10.21
C VAL A 69 -7.50 -8.73 9.44
N SER A 70 -8.78 -8.75 9.82
CA SER A 70 -9.77 -9.55 9.11
C SER A 70 -9.90 -9.07 7.66
N GLU A 71 -10.10 -10.00 6.74
CA GLU A 71 -10.14 -9.65 5.31
C GLU A 71 -11.23 -8.63 4.98
N LYS A 72 -12.37 -8.66 5.71
CA LYS A 72 -13.43 -7.66 5.54
C LYS A 72 -12.92 -6.25 5.87
N VAL A 73 -12.20 -6.08 6.98
CA VAL A 73 -11.61 -4.78 7.34
C VAL A 73 -10.52 -4.40 6.34
N ALA A 74 -9.69 -5.36 5.92
CA ALA A 74 -8.67 -5.11 4.90
C ALA A 74 -9.28 -4.66 3.56
N MET A 75 -10.42 -5.23 3.15
CA MET A 75 -11.18 -4.82 1.97
C MET A 75 -11.69 -3.38 2.09
N GLU A 76 -12.34 -3.03 3.21
CA GLU A 76 -12.83 -1.67 3.46
C GLU A 76 -11.68 -0.64 3.42
N LEU A 77 -10.58 -0.92 4.12
CA LEU A 77 -9.41 -0.03 4.16
C LEU A 77 -8.77 0.15 2.78
N SER A 78 -8.75 -0.89 1.96
CA SER A 78 -8.14 -0.86 0.64
C SER A 78 -9.12 -0.49 -0.48
N GLY A 79 -10.40 -0.23 -0.17
CA GLY A 79 -11.43 0.15 -1.13
C GLY A 79 -11.85 -0.97 -2.08
N HIS A 80 -11.78 -2.23 -1.67
CA HIS A 80 -12.25 -3.37 -2.45
C HIS A 80 -13.74 -3.63 -2.21
N LEU A 81 -14.56 -3.39 -3.24
CA LEU A 81 -16.00 -3.63 -3.14
C LEU A 81 -16.36 -5.13 -3.17
N THR A 82 -15.67 -5.91 -4.00
CA THR A 82 -16.00 -7.33 -4.20
C THR A 82 -14.86 -8.24 -3.76
N ARG A 83 -15.23 -9.42 -3.25
CA ARG A 83 -14.30 -10.45 -2.80
C ARG A 83 -13.37 -10.91 -3.92
N THR A 84 -13.91 -11.13 -5.12
CA THR A 84 -13.13 -11.57 -6.28
C THR A 84 -12.02 -10.60 -6.65
N VAL A 85 -12.26 -9.28 -6.56
CA VAL A 85 -11.19 -8.30 -6.82
C VAL A 85 -10.15 -8.37 -5.72
N PHE A 86 -10.57 -8.52 -4.45
CA PHE A 86 -9.65 -8.64 -3.32
C PHE A 86 -8.70 -9.85 -3.44
N GLU A 87 -9.21 -11.00 -3.88
CA GLU A 87 -8.42 -12.23 -4.07
C GLU A 87 -7.28 -12.04 -5.09
N ASN A 88 -7.47 -11.20 -6.12
CA ASN A 88 -6.39 -10.87 -7.06
C ASN A 88 -5.21 -10.10 -6.41
N TYR A 89 -5.43 -9.52 -5.23
CA TYR A 89 -4.41 -8.83 -4.43
C TYR A 89 -3.91 -9.65 -3.25
N HIS A 90 -4.72 -10.60 -2.73
CA HIS A 90 -4.35 -11.54 -1.68
C HIS A 90 -4.10 -12.94 -2.24
N ILE A 91 -3.02 -13.10 -3.00
CA ILE A 91 -2.63 -14.40 -3.55
C ILE A 91 -1.98 -15.23 -2.43
N VAL A 92 -2.60 -16.38 -2.13
CA VAL A 92 -2.10 -17.36 -1.14
C VAL A 92 -0.98 -18.19 -1.75
N SER A 93 0.18 -18.25 -1.08
CA SER A 93 1.29 -19.12 -1.48
C SER A 93 1.31 -20.44 -0.69
N THR A 94 2.11 -21.41 -1.14
CA THR A 94 2.29 -22.68 -0.41
C THR A 94 2.85 -22.44 1.00
N GLU A 95 3.76 -21.48 1.14
CA GLU A 95 4.33 -21.08 2.42
C GLU A 95 3.26 -20.52 3.38
N ASP A 96 2.25 -19.83 2.85
CA ASP A 96 1.15 -19.31 3.65
C ASP A 96 0.30 -20.44 4.24
N LEU A 97 0.07 -21.50 3.45
CA LEU A 97 -0.63 -22.69 3.93
C LEU A 97 0.16 -23.37 5.06
N VAL A 98 1.48 -23.50 4.90
CA VAL A 98 2.34 -24.08 5.94
C VAL A 98 2.29 -23.24 7.23
N LYS A 99 2.44 -21.92 7.12
CA LYS A 99 2.35 -21.00 8.26
C LYS A 99 0.99 -21.06 8.94
N ALA A 100 -0.10 -21.17 8.17
CA ALA A 100 -1.46 -21.26 8.70
C ALA A 100 -1.65 -22.53 9.53
N VAL A 101 -1.16 -23.68 9.04
CA VAL A 101 -1.20 -24.95 9.79
C VAL A 101 -0.39 -24.87 11.07
N GLN A 102 0.83 -24.32 11.02
CA GLN A 102 1.69 -24.14 12.19
C GLN A 102 1.02 -23.26 13.25
N LYS A 103 0.52 -22.07 12.86
CA LYS A 103 -0.17 -21.13 13.75
C LYS A 103 -1.42 -21.76 14.40
N THR A 104 -2.17 -22.55 13.63
CA THR A 104 -3.34 -23.27 14.15
C THR A 104 -2.94 -24.30 15.20
N SER A 105 -1.91 -25.11 14.92
CA SER A 105 -1.41 -26.11 15.86
C SER A 105 -0.89 -25.49 17.16
N GLU A 106 -0.14 -24.40 17.07
CA GLU A 106 0.37 -23.67 18.24
C GLU A 106 -0.77 -23.09 19.10
N ASN A 107 -1.80 -22.54 18.47
CA ASN A 107 -2.94 -21.99 19.18
C ASN A 107 -3.72 -23.08 19.93
N LEU A 108 -3.91 -24.25 19.33
CA LEU A 108 -4.58 -25.38 19.99
C LEU A 108 -3.79 -25.88 21.22
N LYS A 109 -2.45 -25.99 21.11
CA LYS A 109 -1.59 -26.37 22.23
C LYS A 109 -1.60 -25.36 23.39
N LYS A 110 -1.87 -24.08 23.12
CA LYS A 110 -1.99 -23.05 24.16
C LYS A 110 -3.33 -23.10 24.91
N MET A 111 -4.30 -23.83 24.39
CA MET A 111 -5.64 -23.98 25.00
C MET A 111 -5.74 -25.22 25.90
N GLU A 112 -4.72 -26.09 25.89
CA GLU A 112 -4.52 -27.21 26.81
C GLU A 112 -3.74 -26.75 28.06
#